data_AF-A0A183HMQ2-F1
#
_entry.id   AF-A0A183HMQ2-F1
#
_cell.length_a   1.000
_cell.length_b   1.000
_cell.length_c   1.000
_cell.angle_alpha   90.00
_cell.angle_beta   90.00
_cell.angle_gamma   90.00
#
_symmetry.space_group_name_H-M   'P 1'
#
loop_
_entity.id
_entity.type
_entity.pdbx_description
1 polymer ?
#
loop_
_entity_poly.entity_id
_entity_poly.type
_entity_poly.pdbx_seq_one_letter_code
_entity_poly.pdbx_strand_id
1 'polypeptide(L)'
;MTDAAELLLNSMKRSMKPKRGVLPLFEKIERMCYNYLKDTFDEQYKGFGPAPKFPNCVYLDFLLCFYCTHANNEAGRNALQMVGETLMAIDRGGIHDHIGKGFHRYSVDSKWHVPHFEKMLYDQAQLLAVYAAYHAITGEFIEVIEDIVSYVDNNLTHKCGGFCSAEDADSLSSFNSVQKSEGAYYVWTEKEIDEILGNKPVNGVQGLTCAEIFKIYYDIKSNGNVPQYL
;
A
#
# COMPACT_ATOMS: atom_id res chain seq x y z
N MET A 1 -6.13 -32.78 -26.90
CA MET A 1 -5.61 -31.62 -26.13
C MET A 1 -4.56 -30.79 -26.89
N THR A 2 -4.05 -31.24 -28.05
CA THR A 2 -3.00 -30.56 -28.84
C THR A 2 -3.52 -29.47 -29.78
N ASP A 3 -4.72 -29.64 -30.34
CA ASP A 3 -5.22 -28.76 -31.43
C ASP A 3 -5.53 -27.32 -30.98
N ALA A 4 -6.04 -27.16 -29.74
CA ALA A 4 -6.34 -25.83 -29.20
C ALA A 4 -5.07 -25.02 -28.90
N ALA A 5 -4.01 -25.67 -28.41
CA ALA A 5 -2.73 -25.04 -28.13
C ALA A 5 -2.03 -24.60 -29.44
N GLU A 6 -2.10 -25.43 -30.49
CA GLU A 6 -1.56 -25.08 -31.80
C GLU A 6 -2.33 -23.94 -32.47
N LEU A 7 -3.66 -23.92 -32.35
CA LEU A 7 -4.49 -22.82 -32.83
C LEU A 7 -4.15 -21.49 -32.14
N LEU A 8 -3.96 -21.51 -30.82
CA LEU A 8 -3.53 -20.35 -30.03
C LEU A 8 -2.13 -19.88 -30.45
N LEU A 9 -1.17 -20.80 -30.56
CA LEU A 9 0.19 -20.50 -30.98
C LEU A 9 0.22 -19.90 -32.41
N ASN A 10 -0.56 -20.45 -33.33
CA ASN A 10 -0.64 -19.97 -34.70
C ASN A 10 -1.36 -18.62 -34.80
N SER A 11 -2.37 -18.37 -33.97
CA SER A 11 -3.03 -17.08 -33.85
C SER A 11 -2.07 -16.00 -33.32
N MET A 12 -1.31 -16.30 -32.26
CA MET A 12 -0.30 -15.40 -31.71
C MET A 12 0.82 -15.10 -32.72
N LYS A 13 1.31 -16.11 -33.45
CA LYS A 13 2.31 -15.91 -34.53
C LYS A 13 1.78 -15.04 -35.67
N ARG A 14 0.47 -15.07 -35.94
CA ARG A 14 -0.18 -14.23 -36.97
C ARG A 14 -0.42 -12.79 -36.48
N SER A 15 -0.74 -12.58 -35.20
CA SER A 15 -0.95 -11.24 -34.62
C SER A 15 0.36 -10.54 -34.23
N MET A 16 1.38 -11.30 -33.82
CA MET A 16 2.70 -10.80 -33.39
C MET A 16 3.70 -10.75 -34.54
N LYS A 17 3.32 -10.21 -35.70
CA LYS A 17 4.30 -9.62 -36.62
C LYS A 17 4.46 -8.16 -36.22
N PRO A 18 5.35 -7.81 -35.26
CA PRO A 18 5.56 -6.41 -34.93
C PRO A 18 5.94 -5.69 -36.23
N LYS A 19 5.16 -4.67 -36.60
CA LYS A 19 5.60 -3.75 -37.64
C LYS A 19 6.93 -3.19 -37.15
N ARG A 20 8.03 -3.45 -37.87
CA ARG A 20 9.32 -2.83 -37.60
C ARG A 20 9.16 -1.31 -37.79
N GLY A 21 8.79 -0.63 -36.71
CA GLY A 21 8.69 0.82 -36.63
C GLY A 21 9.89 1.37 -35.86
N VAL A 22 10.13 2.67 -36.01
CA VAL A 22 11.07 3.39 -35.15
C VAL A 22 10.47 3.43 -33.75
N LEU A 23 11.19 2.87 -32.76
CA LEU A 23 10.78 2.97 -31.36
C LEU A 23 10.77 4.46 -30.94
N PRO A 24 9.81 4.89 -30.11
CA PRO A 24 9.83 6.25 -29.59
C PRO A 24 11.11 6.50 -28.79
N LEU A 25 11.61 7.74 -28.84
CA LEU A 25 12.76 8.17 -28.03
C LEU A 25 12.43 8.01 -26.54
N PHE A 26 13.44 7.67 -25.73
CA PHE A 26 13.31 7.49 -24.28
C PHE A 26 12.64 8.68 -23.61
N GLU A 27 13.08 9.91 -23.92
CA GLU A 27 12.50 11.16 -23.40
C GLU A 27 11.00 11.32 -23.69
N LYS A 28 10.54 10.78 -24.82
CA LYS A 28 9.11 10.80 -25.17
C LYS A 28 8.34 9.81 -24.31
N ILE A 29 8.88 8.61 -24.09
CA ILE A 29 8.26 7.58 -23.26
C ILE A 29 8.20 8.05 -21.80
N GLU A 30 9.33 8.53 -21.27
CA GLU A 30 9.46 9.04 -19.92
C GLU A 30 8.44 10.18 -19.65
N ARG A 31 8.35 11.16 -20.55
CA ARG A 31 7.37 12.24 -20.43
C ARG A 31 5.93 11.76 -20.51
N MET A 32 5.64 10.75 -21.33
CA MET A 32 4.31 10.14 -21.40
C MET A 32 3.95 9.42 -20.09
N CYS A 33 4.89 8.67 -19.51
CA CYS A 33 4.72 8.02 -18.20
C CYS A 33 4.48 9.04 -17.09
N TYR A 34 5.32 10.08 -17.01
CA TYR A 34 5.14 11.16 -16.04
C TYR A 34 3.78 11.85 -16.17
N ASN A 35 3.39 12.24 -17.38
CA ASN A 35 2.10 12.90 -17.61
C ASN A 35 0.92 11.99 -17.22
N TYR A 36 0.99 10.71 -17.57
CA TYR A 36 -0.05 9.75 -17.17
C TYR A 36 -0.19 9.66 -15.65
N LEU A 37 0.93 9.53 -14.92
CA LEU A 37 0.89 9.45 -13.45
C LEU A 37 0.39 10.75 -12.83
N LYS A 38 0.87 11.89 -13.31
CA LYS A 38 0.40 13.21 -12.86
C LYS A 38 -1.11 13.38 -13.09
N ASP A 39 -1.62 12.98 -14.24
CA ASP A 39 -3.04 13.14 -14.59
C ASP A 39 -3.95 12.12 -13.88
N THR A 40 -3.39 11.03 -13.34
CA THR A 40 -4.12 9.98 -12.61
C THR A 40 -3.88 9.98 -11.10
N PHE A 41 -3.08 10.94 -10.61
CA PHE A 41 -2.83 11.12 -9.19
C PHE A 41 -4.10 11.56 -8.47
N ASP A 42 -4.44 10.86 -7.40
CA ASP A 42 -5.59 11.15 -6.55
C ASP A 42 -5.21 12.27 -5.57
N GLU A 43 -5.57 13.51 -5.87
CA GLU A 43 -5.25 14.63 -4.97
C GLU A 43 -5.97 14.57 -3.62
N GLN A 44 -7.10 13.88 -3.53
CA GLN A 44 -7.93 13.82 -2.32
C GLN A 44 -7.39 12.81 -1.33
N TYR A 45 -7.09 11.59 -1.79
CA TYR A 45 -6.65 10.49 -0.93
C TYR A 45 -5.24 9.97 -1.25
N LYS A 46 -4.52 10.62 -2.17
CA LYS A 46 -3.11 10.39 -2.56
C LYS A 46 -2.83 9.00 -3.16
N GLY A 47 -1.79 8.90 -3.97
CA GLY A 47 -1.53 7.68 -4.77
C GLY A 47 -2.33 7.65 -6.06
N PHE A 48 -2.56 6.45 -6.60
CA PHE A 48 -3.01 6.26 -7.99
C PHE A 48 -4.16 5.28 -8.10
N GLY A 49 -5.13 5.62 -8.96
CA GLY A 49 -6.28 4.77 -9.28
C GLY A 49 -7.40 4.78 -8.22
N PRO A 50 -8.56 4.17 -8.58
CA PRO A 50 -9.70 4.06 -7.67
C PRO A 50 -9.50 2.94 -6.64
N ALA A 51 -10.49 2.76 -5.77
CA ALA A 51 -10.57 1.58 -4.89
C ALA A 51 -10.80 0.28 -5.70
N PRO A 52 -10.20 -0.86 -5.33
CA PRO A 52 -9.19 -1.03 -4.27
C PRO A 52 -7.86 -0.34 -4.61
N LYS A 53 -7.23 0.30 -3.62
CA LYS A 53 -5.96 1.03 -3.79
C LYS A 53 -4.76 0.19 -3.40
N PHE A 54 -3.82 0.09 -4.34
CA PHE A 54 -2.55 -0.60 -4.18
C PHE A 54 -1.42 0.42 -4.02
N PRO A 55 -0.37 0.11 -3.22
CA PRO A 55 0.81 0.97 -3.11
C PRO A 55 1.47 1.32 -4.45
N ASN A 56 1.36 0.44 -5.46
CA ASN A 56 1.89 0.64 -6.81
C ASN A 56 3.35 1.12 -6.80
N CYS A 57 4.22 0.43 -6.05
CA CYS A 57 5.62 0.84 -5.83
C CYS A 57 6.41 1.07 -7.13
N VAL A 58 6.05 0.40 -8.23
CA VAL A 58 6.64 0.65 -9.56
C VAL A 58 6.40 2.07 -10.09
N TYR A 59 5.25 2.68 -9.77
CA TYR A 59 4.98 4.08 -10.12
C TYR A 59 5.82 5.02 -9.27
N LEU A 60 5.94 4.72 -7.97
CA LEU A 60 6.75 5.52 -7.05
C LEU A 60 8.23 5.47 -7.41
N ASP A 61 8.76 4.28 -7.73
CA ASP A 61 10.13 4.08 -8.18
C ASP A 61 10.42 4.83 -9.49
N PHE A 62 9.50 4.77 -10.46
CA PHE A 62 9.61 5.57 -11.68
C PHE A 62 9.65 7.08 -11.39
N LEU A 63 8.79 7.59 -10.51
CA LEU A 63 8.75 9.02 -10.16
C LEU A 63 10.03 9.47 -9.41
N LEU A 64 10.59 8.61 -8.56
CA LEU A 64 11.89 8.85 -7.91
C LEU A 64 13.03 8.90 -8.94
N CYS A 65 13.06 7.96 -9.90
CA CYS A 65 14.01 7.99 -10.99
C CYS A 65 13.86 9.25 -11.86
N PHE A 66 12.62 9.64 -12.16
CA PHE A 66 12.31 10.86 -12.90
C PHE A 66 12.78 12.11 -12.17
N TYR A 67 12.60 12.17 -10.84
CA TYR A 67 13.13 13.27 -10.02
C TYR A 67 14.65 13.39 -10.12
N CYS A 68 15.39 12.28 -10.07
CA CYS A 68 16.85 12.29 -10.16
C CYS A 68 17.40 12.96 -11.43
N THR A 69 16.67 12.90 -12.54
CA THR A 69 17.05 13.53 -13.82
C THR A 69 16.40 14.90 -14.06
N HIS A 70 15.36 15.24 -13.30
CA HIS A 70 14.54 16.46 -13.50
C HIS A 70 14.43 17.37 -12.27
N ALA A 71 15.22 17.15 -11.20
CA ALA A 71 15.12 17.84 -9.91
C ALA A 71 15.08 19.38 -10.00
N ASN A 72 15.74 19.95 -11.01
CA ASN A 72 15.85 21.41 -11.18
C ASN A 72 14.58 22.06 -11.77
N ASN A 73 13.62 21.29 -12.28
CA ASN A 73 12.39 21.82 -12.87
C ASN A 73 11.14 21.46 -12.04
N GLU A 74 10.01 22.07 -12.41
CA GLU A 74 8.75 21.89 -11.70
C GLU A 74 8.23 20.45 -11.77
N ALA A 75 8.44 19.78 -12.92
CA ALA A 75 7.99 18.40 -13.10
C ALA A 75 8.72 17.43 -12.16
N GLY A 76 10.03 17.60 -11.98
CA GLY A 76 10.79 16.81 -11.02
C GLY A 76 10.27 17.04 -9.59
N ARG A 77 10.09 18.29 -9.17
CA ARG A 77 9.57 18.61 -7.84
C ARG A 77 8.17 18.03 -7.60
N ASN A 78 7.29 18.11 -8.60
CA ASN A 78 5.96 17.52 -8.53
C ASN A 78 6.00 15.98 -8.45
N ALA A 79 6.92 15.33 -9.18
CA ALA A 79 7.13 13.89 -9.06
C ALA A 79 7.53 13.48 -7.63
N LEU A 80 8.49 14.18 -7.00
CA LEU A 80 8.89 13.92 -5.63
C LEU A 80 7.75 14.17 -4.64
N GLN A 81 6.96 15.22 -4.85
CA GLN A 81 5.78 15.52 -4.03
C GLN A 81 4.75 14.40 -4.09
N MET A 82 4.39 13.92 -5.29
CA MET A 82 3.44 12.81 -5.45
C MET A 82 3.90 11.55 -4.71
N VAL A 83 5.21 11.25 -4.75
CA VAL A 83 5.77 10.11 -4.01
C VAL A 83 5.61 10.32 -2.51
N GLY A 84 6.05 11.46 -1.98
CA GLY A 84 5.97 11.74 -0.54
C GLY A 84 4.54 11.72 -0.01
N GLU A 85 3.60 12.34 -0.72
CA GLU A 85 2.19 12.35 -0.34
C GLU A 85 1.56 10.96 -0.38
N THR A 86 1.94 10.12 -1.35
CA THR A 86 1.48 8.73 -1.44
C THR A 86 2.02 7.90 -0.28
N LEU A 87 3.33 7.98 -0.02
CA LEU A 87 3.99 7.27 1.08
C LEU A 87 3.42 7.68 2.45
N MET A 88 3.14 8.98 2.64
CA MET A 88 2.51 9.48 3.86
C MET A 88 1.08 8.96 4.04
N ALA A 89 0.29 8.89 2.95
CA ALA A 89 -1.07 8.39 3.02
C ALA A 89 -1.13 6.88 3.28
N ILE A 90 -0.20 6.11 2.70
CA ILE A 90 -0.05 4.67 2.97
C ILE A 90 0.39 4.43 4.42
N ASP A 91 1.42 5.15 4.89
CA ASP A 91 1.94 5.04 6.26
C ASP A 91 0.86 5.35 7.30
N ARG A 92 0.07 6.41 7.08
CA ARG A 92 -0.98 6.81 8.02
C ARG A 92 -2.30 6.06 7.86
N GLY A 93 -2.44 5.25 6.82
CA GLY A 93 -3.63 4.45 6.56
C GLY A 93 -3.72 3.21 7.46
N GLY A 94 -4.87 2.54 7.42
CA GLY A 94 -5.06 1.22 8.03
C GLY A 94 -4.46 0.07 7.19
N ILE A 95 -3.95 0.37 5.99
CA ILE A 95 -3.05 -0.54 5.27
C ILE A 95 -1.72 -0.77 6.02
N HIS A 96 -1.27 0.19 6.83
CA HIS A 96 -0.16 0.01 7.76
C HIS A 96 -0.69 -0.60 9.05
N ASP A 97 -0.16 -1.75 9.45
CA ASP A 97 -0.43 -2.30 10.77
C ASP A 97 0.44 -1.59 11.83
N HIS A 98 -0.10 -0.53 12.40
CA HIS A 98 0.58 0.29 13.42
C HIS A 98 0.94 -0.46 14.71
N ILE A 99 0.40 -1.67 14.92
CA ILE A 99 0.60 -2.47 16.15
C ILE A 99 1.53 -3.64 15.86
N GLY A 100 1.18 -4.48 14.88
CA GLY A 100 1.92 -5.67 14.48
C GLY A 100 2.99 -5.41 13.43
N LYS A 101 3.13 -4.15 12.96
CA LYS A 101 4.09 -3.67 11.97
C LYS A 101 3.85 -4.20 10.56
N GLY A 102 4.50 -3.55 9.60
CA GLY A 102 4.43 -3.89 8.18
C GLY A 102 3.09 -3.56 7.54
N PHE A 103 3.03 -3.78 6.24
CA PHE A 103 1.89 -3.34 5.42
C PHE A 103 1.04 -4.51 4.90
N HIS A 104 -0.27 -4.32 4.91
CA HIS A 104 -1.21 -5.17 4.19
C HIS A 104 -1.08 -4.94 2.67
N ARG A 105 -1.54 -5.92 1.89
CA ARG A 105 -1.36 -5.94 0.42
C ARG A 105 -1.96 -4.72 -0.29
N TYR A 106 -3.18 -4.34 0.09
CA TYR A 106 -3.90 -3.21 -0.50
C TYR A 106 -5.02 -2.73 0.42
N SER A 107 -5.57 -1.55 0.15
CA SER A 107 -6.80 -1.05 0.78
C SER A 107 -8.00 -1.34 -0.11
N VAL A 108 -9.08 -1.88 0.45
CA VAL A 108 -10.36 -2.08 -0.28
C VAL A 108 -11.08 -0.75 -0.53
N ASP A 109 -10.76 0.30 0.24
CA ASP A 109 -11.32 1.64 0.09
C ASP A 109 -10.34 2.61 -0.60
N SER A 110 -10.83 3.82 -0.90
CA SER A 110 -10.00 4.87 -1.50
C SER A 110 -9.17 5.64 -0.48
N LYS A 111 -9.48 5.52 0.81
CA LYS A 111 -8.90 6.32 1.91
C LYS A 111 -7.64 5.69 2.51
N TRP A 112 -7.30 4.47 2.11
CA TRP A 112 -6.25 3.62 2.72
C TRP A 112 -6.61 3.06 4.10
N HIS A 113 -7.88 3.09 4.52
CA HIS A 113 -8.24 2.72 5.89
C HIS A 113 -8.58 1.24 6.06
N VAL A 114 -9.26 0.62 5.10
CA VAL A 114 -9.71 -0.77 5.24
C VAL A 114 -8.78 -1.68 4.44
N PRO A 115 -7.87 -2.44 5.06
CA PRO A 115 -6.97 -3.33 4.36
C PRO A 115 -7.68 -4.59 3.83
N HIS A 116 -7.08 -5.21 2.82
CA HIS A 116 -7.15 -6.65 2.61
C HIS A 116 -6.04 -7.29 3.43
N PHE A 117 -6.38 -8.07 4.46
CA PHE A 117 -5.51 -8.27 5.62
C PHE A 117 -4.28 -9.16 5.38
N GLU A 118 -4.16 -9.79 4.20
CA GLU A 118 -2.96 -10.51 3.78
C GLU A 118 -1.74 -9.59 3.76
N LYS A 119 -0.59 -10.07 4.27
CA LYS A 119 0.70 -9.38 4.19
C LYS A 119 1.68 -10.25 3.42
N MET A 120 2.30 -9.71 2.38
CA MET A 120 3.22 -10.47 1.53
C MET A 120 4.63 -9.91 1.53
N LEU A 121 5.62 -10.80 1.47
CA LEU A 121 7.04 -10.46 1.47
C LEU A 121 7.39 -9.48 0.35
N TYR A 122 6.83 -9.68 -0.85
CA TYR A 122 7.17 -8.85 -1.99
C TYR A 122 6.62 -7.43 -1.86
N ASP A 123 5.51 -7.23 -1.14
CA ASP A 123 4.95 -5.90 -0.87
C ASP A 123 5.84 -5.18 0.16
N GLN A 124 6.24 -5.88 1.23
CA GLN A 124 7.20 -5.34 2.21
C GLN A 124 8.51 -4.93 1.53
N ALA A 125 9.07 -5.80 0.68
CA ALA A 125 10.34 -5.55 0.00
C ALA A 125 10.25 -4.36 -0.96
N GLN A 126 9.15 -4.22 -1.71
CA GLN A 126 8.94 -3.10 -2.62
C GLN A 126 8.72 -1.78 -1.88
N LEU A 127 7.92 -1.79 -0.81
CA LEU A 127 7.71 -0.62 0.05
C LEU A 127 9.01 -0.17 0.71
N LEU A 128 9.78 -1.12 1.27
CA LEU A 128 11.09 -0.84 1.87
C LEU A 128 12.01 -0.13 0.87
N ALA A 129 12.06 -0.60 -0.38
CA ALA A 129 12.89 0.00 -1.42
C ALA A 129 12.49 1.45 -1.72
N VAL A 130 11.19 1.74 -1.89
CA VAL A 130 10.72 3.10 -2.22
C VAL A 130 10.82 4.05 -1.02
N TYR A 131 10.52 3.59 0.21
CA TYR A 131 10.74 4.40 1.41
C TYR A 131 12.21 4.71 1.61
N ALA A 132 13.11 3.73 1.45
CA ALA A 132 14.55 3.95 1.56
C ALA A 132 15.08 4.92 0.50
N ALA A 133 14.62 4.80 -0.75
CA ALA A 133 14.99 5.72 -1.82
C ALA A 133 14.48 7.14 -1.56
N TYR A 134 13.25 7.30 -1.06
CA TYR A 134 12.71 8.60 -0.67
C TYR A 134 13.48 9.19 0.52
N HIS A 135 13.74 8.39 1.56
CA HIS A 135 14.53 8.77 2.73
C HIS A 135 15.94 9.26 2.33
N ALA A 136 16.60 8.57 1.39
CA ALA A 136 17.91 8.99 0.92
C ALA A 136 17.92 10.39 0.26
N ILE A 137 16.77 10.84 -0.26
CA ILE A 137 16.59 12.16 -0.87
C ILE A 137 16.17 13.21 0.17
N THR A 138 15.23 12.88 1.08
CA THR A 138 14.57 13.87 1.95
C THR A 138 14.94 13.78 3.43
N GLY A 139 15.43 12.62 3.88
CA GLY A 139 15.66 12.31 5.30
C GLY A 139 14.41 11.87 6.08
N GLU A 140 13.26 11.71 5.43
CA GLU A 140 11.98 11.36 6.07
C GLU A 140 11.72 9.85 6.12
N PHE A 141 10.79 9.39 6.96
CA PHE A 141 10.31 7.99 7.06
C PHE A 141 11.32 6.94 7.54
N ILE A 142 12.34 7.32 8.33
CA ILE A 142 13.28 6.33 8.88
C ILE A 142 12.57 5.30 9.78
N GLU A 143 11.59 5.75 10.56
CA GLU A 143 10.81 4.90 11.45
C GLU A 143 9.99 3.86 10.68
N VAL A 144 9.46 4.23 9.50
CA VAL A 144 8.70 3.32 8.62
C VAL A 144 9.61 2.26 8.01
N ILE A 145 10.85 2.63 7.66
CA ILE A 145 11.86 1.67 7.18
C ILE A 145 12.18 0.66 8.27
N GLU A 146 12.41 1.12 9.51
CA GLU A 146 12.66 0.25 10.66
C GLU A 146 11.45 -0.63 10.99
N ASP A 147 10.24 -0.12 10.79
CA ASP A 147 8.99 -0.85 10.96
C ASP A 147 8.90 -2.06 10.01
N ILE A 148 9.09 -1.83 8.70
CA ILE A 148 9.06 -2.89 7.69
C ILE A 148 10.13 -3.94 7.97
N VAL A 149 11.37 -3.52 8.28
CA VAL A 149 12.47 -4.45 8.60
C VAL A 149 12.13 -5.28 9.84
N SER A 150 11.55 -4.65 10.87
CA SER A 150 11.11 -5.36 12.08
C SER A 150 10.05 -6.41 11.77
N TYR A 151 9.06 -6.10 10.93
CA TYR A 151 8.03 -7.05 10.55
C TYR A 151 8.61 -8.24 9.78
N VAL A 152 9.48 -7.99 8.79
CA VAL A 152 10.10 -9.05 7.99
C VAL A 152 10.99 -9.96 8.85
N ASP A 153 11.77 -9.40 9.77
CA ASP A 153 12.64 -10.16 10.67
C ASP A 153 11.83 -11.03 11.65
N ASN A 154 10.80 -10.48 12.28
CA ASN A 154 10.03 -11.19 13.31
C ASN A 154 9.00 -12.17 12.74
N ASN A 155 8.37 -11.85 11.61
CA ASN A 155 7.18 -12.57 11.12
C ASN A 155 7.47 -13.40 9.86
N LEU A 156 8.34 -12.91 8.98
CA LEU A 156 8.59 -13.55 7.68
C LEU A 156 9.94 -14.25 7.57
N THR A 157 10.80 -14.19 8.59
CA THR A 157 12.08 -14.92 8.57
C THR A 157 11.91 -16.33 9.11
N HIS A 158 12.30 -17.32 8.31
CA HIS A 158 12.20 -18.72 8.72
C HIS A 158 13.40 -19.13 9.58
N LYS A 159 13.16 -19.90 10.65
CA LYS A 159 14.20 -20.30 11.62
C LYS A 159 15.38 -21.07 11.02
N CYS A 160 15.17 -21.73 9.89
CA CYS A 160 16.22 -22.45 9.15
C CYS A 160 16.94 -21.59 8.11
N GLY A 161 16.69 -20.27 8.08
CA GLY A 161 17.12 -19.35 7.03
C GLY A 161 16.07 -19.18 5.92
N GLY A 162 16.20 -18.10 5.15
CA GLY A 162 15.25 -17.71 4.10
C GLY A 162 14.02 -16.97 4.64
N PHE A 163 13.12 -16.60 3.73
CA PHE A 163 11.91 -15.84 4.04
C PHE A 163 10.65 -16.59 3.61
N CYS A 164 9.61 -16.53 4.42
CA CYS A 164 8.24 -16.90 4.07
C CYS A 164 7.69 -15.93 3.00
N SER A 165 6.86 -16.42 2.08
CA SER A 165 6.31 -15.58 1.01
C SER A 165 5.19 -14.64 1.48
N ALA A 166 4.44 -15.04 2.51
CA ALA A 166 3.27 -14.33 2.99
C ALA A 166 2.85 -14.75 4.41
N GLU A 167 2.05 -13.89 5.03
CA GLU A 167 1.18 -14.15 6.18
C GLU A 167 -0.28 -14.14 5.68
N ASP A 168 -1.00 -15.22 5.98
CA ASP A 168 -2.39 -15.43 5.55
C ASP A 168 -3.36 -14.51 6.32
N ALA A 169 -4.42 -14.05 5.65
CA ALA A 169 -5.42 -13.17 6.22
C ALA A 169 -6.41 -13.92 7.14
N ASP A 170 -6.62 -15.22 6.89
CA ASP A 170 -7.59 -16.04 7.62
C ASP A 170 -7.17 -16.28 9.08
N SER A 171 -7.94 -15.71 10.01
CA SER A 171 -7.66 -15.74 11.44
C SER A 171 -8.89 -16.13 12.28
N LEU A 172 -8.65 -16.64 13.50
CA LEU A 172 -9.72 -17.04 14.41
C LEU A 172 -10.18 -15.84 15.24
N SER A 173 -11.48 -15.54 15.22
CA SER A 173 -12.07 -14.42 15.98
C SER A 173 -12.01 -14.60 17.52
N SER A 174 -11.81 -15.82 18.01
CA SER A 174 -11.61 -16.10 19.42
C SER A 174 -10.89 -17.44 19.60
N PHE A 175 -10.34 -17.69 20.79
CA PHE A 175 -9.69 -18.98 21.12
C PHE A 175 -10.63 -20.20 20.94
N ASN A 176 -11.95 -20.00 21.08
CA ASN A 176 -12.94 -21.06 20.95
C ASN A 176 -13.57 -21.11 19.54
N SER A 177 -13.20 -20.20 18.63
CA SER A 177 -13.72 -20.19 17.28
C SER A 177 -13.15 -21.35 16.47
N VAL A 178 -13.99 -22.02 15.70
CA VAL A 178 -13.58 -23.11 14.78
C VAL A 178 -13.49 -22.61 13.34
N GLN A 179 -14.30 -21.60 13.00
CA GLN A 179 -14.30 -20.95 11.71
C GLN A 179 -13.33 -19.77 11.71
N LYS A 180 -12.48 -19.72 10.68
CA LYS A 180 -11.65 -18.55 10.40
C LYS A 180 -12.45 -17.51 9.61
N SER A 181 -12.11 -16.25 9.79
CA SER A 181 -12.58 -15.11 8.99
C SER A 181 -11.40 -14.25 8.58
N GLU A 182 -11.54 -13.48 7.50
CA GLU A 182 -10.46 -12.62 7.03
C GLU A 182 -10.19 -11.52 8.07
N GLY A 183 -8.94 -11.37 8.51
CA GLY A 183 -8.51 -10.25 9.33
C GLY A 183 -9.08 -10.17 10.75
N ALA A 184 -9.59 -11.27 11.30
CA ALA A 184 -10.19 -11.32 12.63
C ALA A 184 -9.31 -10.73 13.76
N TYR A 185 -7.97 -10.78 13.63
CA TYR A 185 -7.04 -10.18 14.59
C TYR A 185 -6.89 -8.66 14.48
N TYR A 186 -7.37 -8.07 13.39
CA TYR A 186 -7.12 -6.68 13.00
C TYR A 186 -8.41 -5.84 12.98
N VAL A 187 -9.53 -6.39 13.44
CA VAL A 187 -10.82 -5.69 13.52
C VAL A 187 -11.19 -5.40 14.98
N TRP A 188 -11.75 -4.22 15.20
CA TRP A 188 -12.23 -3.77 16.51
C TRP A 188 -13.65 -3.24 16.41
N THR A 189 -14.45 -3.53 17.41
CA THR A 189 -15.75 -2.91 17.60
C THR A 189 -15.59 -1.48 18.12
N GLU A 190 -16.57 -0.62 17.83
CA GLU A 190 -16.62 0.73 18.42
C GLU A 190 -16.52 0.69 19.95
N LYS A 191 -17.16 -0.30 20.58
CA LYS A 191 -17.15 -0.49 22.03
C LYS A 191 -15.75 -0.76 22.56
N GLU A 192 -14.98 -1.63 21.92
CA GLU A 192 -13.60 -1.92 22.33
C GLU A 192 -12.71 -0.67 22.22
N ILE A 193 -12.92 0.14 21.18
CA ILE A 193 -12.20 1.40 20.99
C ILE A 193 -12.54 2.39 22.11
N ASP A 194 -13.82 2.56 22.44
CA ASP A 194 -14.26 3.43 23.51
C ASP A 194 -13.74 2.96 24.89
N GLU A 195 -13.71 1.65 25.12
CA GLU A 195 -13.16 1.06 26.36
C GLU A 195 -11.65 1.33 26.52
N ILE A 196 -10.88 1.25 25.43
CA ILE A 196 -9.41 1.40 25.45
C ILE A 196 -8.99 2.88 25.40
N LEU A 197 -9.66 3.69 24.59
CA LEU A 197 -9.24 5.06 24.25
C LEU A 197 -10.16 6.16 24.80
N GLY A 198 -11.36 5.84 25.28
CA GLY A 198 -12.39 6.83 25.65
C GLY A 198 -11.99 7.73 26.82
N ASN A 199 -11.11 7.29 27.70
CA ASN A 199 -10.58 8.10 28.80
C ASN A 199 -9.20 8.70 28.50
N LYS A 200 -8.64 8.49 27.32
CA LYS A 200 -7.31 9.00 26.96
C LYS A 200 -7.46 10.41 26.40
N PRO A 201 -6.89 11.44 27.04
CA PRO A 201 -6.95 12.80 26.54
C PRO A 201 -6.02 12.98 25.35
N VAL A 202 -6.36 13.94 24.49
CA VAL A 202 -5.49 14.38 23.40
C VAL A 202 -4.57 15.48 23.93
N ASN A 203 -3.26 15.30 23.78
CA ASN A 203 -2.29 16.28 24.25
C ASN A 203 -2.54 17.66 23.60
N GLY A 204 -2.78 18.67 24.42
CA GLY A 204 -3.00 20.05 23.95
C GLY A 204 -4.42 20.38 23.49
N VAL A 205 -5.39 19.46 23.62
CA VAL A 205 -6.79 19.69 23.21
C VAL A 205 -7.76 19.32 24.33
N GLN A 206 -8.56 20.29 24.78
CA GLN A 206 -9.60 20.05 25.80
C GLN A 206 -10.90 19.57 25.16
N GLY A 207 -11.58 18.63 25.84
CA GLY A 207 -12.91 18.15 25.44
C GLY A 207 -12.91 17.16 24.27
N LEU A 208 -11.73 16.67 23.86
CA LEU A 208 -11.60 15.57 22.90
C LEU A 208 -10.77 14.43 23.50
N THR A 209 -11.22 13.23 23.22
CA THR A 209 -10.61 11.96 23.60
C THR A 209 -9.91 11.34 22.39
N CYS A 210 -8.92 10.47 22.66
CA CYS A 210 -8.29 9.71 21.59
C CYS A 210 -9.29 8.83 20.84
N ALA A 211 -10.33 8.31 21.53
CA ALA A 211 -11.39 7.54 20.87
C ALA A 211 -12.13 8.37 19.81
N GLU A 212 -12.52 9.61 20.14
CA GLU A 212 -13.22 10.49 19.19
C GLU A 212 -12.36 10.81 17.97
N ILE A 213 -11.08 11.13 18.17
CA ILE A 213 -10.16 11.38 17.05
C ILE A 213 -9.99 10.12 16.21
N PHE A 214 -9.77 8.95 16.84
CA PHE A 214 -9.54 7.70 16.14
C PHE A 214 -10.76 7.31 15.28
N LYS A 215 -11.98 7.45 15.85
CA LYS A 215 -13.23 7.14 15.13
C LYS A 215 -13.47 8.08 13.94
N ILE A 216 -13.17 9.38 14.09
CA ILE A 216 -13.27 10.34 12.99
C ILE A 216 -12.23 10.03 11.91
N TYR A 217 -11.00 9.78 12.31
CA TYR A 217 -9.89 9.55 11.38
C TYR A 217 -10.12 8.31 10.53
N TYR A 218 -10.41 7.17 11.16
CA TYR A 218 -10.62 5.89 10.46
C TYR A 218 -12.06 5.70 9.94
N ASP A 219 -12.94 6.70 10.05
CA ASP A 219 -14.34 6.65 9.61
C ASP A 219 -15.11 5.45 10.21
N ILE A 220 -14.98 5.28 11.53
CA ILE A 220 -15.57 4.17 12.28
C ILE A 220 -17.05 4.43 12.48
N LYS A 221 -17.87 3.46 12.09
CA LYS A 221 -19.33 3.51 12.16
C LYS A 221 -19.83 2.58 13.25
N SER A 222 -21.00 2.90 13.82
CA SER A 222 -21.63 2.08 14.86
C SER A 222 -21.98 0.66 14.40
N ASN A 223 -22.14 0.44 13.11
CA ASN A 223 -22.33 -0.88 12.49
C ASN A 223 -21.06 -1.46 11.83
N GLY A 224 -19.90 -0.84 12.06
CA GLY A 224 -18.63 -1.19 11.42
C GLY A 224 -18.42 -0.54 10.06
N ASN A 225 -17.15 -0.35 9.68
CA ASN A 225 -16.71 0.16 8.38
C ASN A 225 -15.97 -0.90 7.54
N VAL A 226 -15.71 -2.09 8.11
CA VAL A 226 -15.21 -3.28 7.42
C VAL A 226 -16.41 -4.18 7.06
N PRO A 227 -16.52 -4.68 5.82
CA PRO A 227 -17.58 -5.62 5.47
C PRO A 227 -17.55 -6.87 6.36
N GLN A 228 -18.70 -7.28 6.91
CA GLN A 228 -18.81 -8.48 7.75
C GLN A 228 -18.57 -9.81 7.00
N TYR A 229 -18.27 -9.77 5.70
CA TYR A 229 -18.25 -10.93 4.80
C TYR A 229 -16.93 -11.11 4.05
N LEU A 230 -15.83 -10.65 4.63
CA LEU A 230 -14.49 -11.10 4.24
C LEU A 230 -14.12 -12.32 5.10
#